data_AF-A0A5E7AEW7-F1
#
_entry.id   AF-A0A5E7AEW7-F1
#
_cell.length_a   1.000
_cell.length_b   1.000
_cell.length_c   1.000
_cell.angle_alpha   90.00
_cell.angle_beta   90.00
_cell.angle_gamma   90.00
#
_symmetry.space_group_name_H-M   'P 1'
#
loop_
_entity.id
_entity.type
_entity.pdbx_description
1 polymer ?
#
loop_
_entity_poly.entity_id
_entity_poly.type
_entity_poly.pdbx_seq_one_letter_code
_entity_poly.pdbx_strand_id
1 'polypeptide(L)' 'MTSIPAAEKTYRAWSSPILLELKEREHQLDPDARQALQNVLVERRLLNVGNPSGSDRRKSGDQ' A
#
# COMPACT_ATOMS: atom_id res chain seq x y z
N MET A 1 -26.86 -2.80 4.80
CA MET A 1 -25.66 -3.58 4.45
C MET A 1 -24.57 -2.60 4.04
N THR A 2 -23.43 -2.56 4.72
CA THR A 2 -22.29 -1.77 4.26
C THR A 2 -21.79 -2.35 2.95
N SER A 3 -21.81 -1.57 1.88
CA SER A 3 -21.29 -2.01 0.59
C SER A 3 -19.83 -2.43 0.72
N ILE A 4 -19.45 -3.54 0.10
CA ILE A 4 -18.08 -4.08 0.08
C ILE A 4 -17.02 -2.97 -0.18
N PRO A 5 -17.22 -2.01 -1.10
CA PRO A 5 -16.27 -0.92 -1.33
C PRO A 5 -16.04 0.01 -0.11
N ALA A 6 -17.07 0.22 0.71
CA ALA A 6 -16.96 1.07 1.90
C ALA A 6 -16.15 0.36 3.00
N ALA A 7 -16.38 -0.93 3.20
CA ALA A 7 -15.61 -1.74 4.13
C ALA A 7 -14.14 -1.84 3.70
N GLU A 8 -13.88 -2.06 2.42
CA GLU A 8 -12.52 -2.11 1.87
C GLU A 8 -11.79 -0.76 2.04
N LYS A 9 -12.47 0.36 1.77
CA LYS A 9 -11.90 1.70 1.96
C LYS A 9 -11.50 1.93 3.42
N THR A 10 -12.38 1.61 4.37
CA THR A 10 -12.11 1.75 5.80
C THR A 10 -10.96 0.85 6.24
N TYR A 11 -10.96 -0.40 5.81
CA TYR A 11 -9.88 -1.34 6.11
C TYR A 11 -8.53 -0.83 5.58
N ARG A 12 -8.46 -0.37 4.33
CA ARG A 12 -7.24 0.20 3.75
C ARG A 12 -6.78 1.45 4.51
N ALA A 13 -7.70 2.32 4.92
CA ALA A 13 -7.36 3.53 5.68
C ALA A 13 -6.72 3.18 7.04
N TRP A 14 -7.24 2.17 7.74
CA TRP A 14 -6.73 1.79 9.06
C TRP A 14 -5.47 0.94 9.00
N SER A 15 -5.34 0.07 8.00
CA SER A 15 -4.18 -0.83 7.89
C SER A 15 -2.96 -0.20 7.22
N SER A 16 -3.13 0.84 6.39
CA SER A 16 -2.01 1.55 5.76
C SER A 16 -0.95 2.05 6.77
N PRO A 17 -1.29 2.79 7.85
CA PRO A 17 -0.28 3.23 8.82
C PRO A 17 0.43 2.06 9.51
N ILE A 18 -0.29 0.98 9.82
CA ILE A 18 0.29 -0.22 10.45
C ILE A 18 1.31 -0.87 9.51
N LEU A 19 0.99 -1.01 8.23
CA LEU A 19 1.89 -1.61 7.24
C LEU A 19 3.15 -0.77 7.02
N LEU A 20 3.05 0.56 7.08
CA LEU A 20 4.20 1.45 6.98
C LEU A 20 5.08 1.37 8.23
N GLU A 21 4.48 1.33 9.42
CA GLU A 21 5.20 1.12 10.67
C GLU A 21 5.94 -0.23 10.71
N LEU A 22 5.30 -1.30 10.20
CA LEU A 22 5.95 -2.60 10.02
C LEU A 22 7.12 -2.53 9.03
N LYS A 23 7.03 -1.69 7.99
CA LYS A 23 8.12 -1.50 7.02
C LYS A 23 9.34 -0.85 7.67
N GLU A 24 9.14 0.15 8.53
CA GLU A 24 10.23 0.78 9.29
C GLU A 24 10.96 -0.24 10.20
N ARG A 25 10.24 -1.25 10.69
CA ARG A 25 10.76 -2.31 11.57
C ARG A 25 11.05 -3.61 10.84
N GLU A 26 11.16 -3.60 9.51
CA GLU A 26 11.28 -4.84 8.72
C GLU A 26 12.54 -5.67 9.07
N HIS A 27 13.55 -5.03 9.65
CA HIS A 27 14.77 -5.67 10.14
C HIS A 27 14.50 -6.64 11.30
N GLN A 28 13.38 -6.48 12.02
CA GLN A 28 12.95 -7.36 13.11
C GLN A 28 12.06 -8.51 12.63
N LEU A 29 11.67 -8.49 11.36
CA LEU A 29 10.85 -9.53 10.75
C LEU A 29 11.74 -10.63 10.18
N ASP A 30 11.26 -11.87 10.32
CA ASP A 30 11.80 -13.02 9.61
C ASP A 30 11.76 -12.80 8.09
N PRO A 31 12.65 -13.45 7.33
CA PRO A 31 12.73 -13.25 5.88
C PRO A 31 11.39 -13.44 5.14
N ASP A 32 10.61 -14.46 5.54
CA ASP A 32 9.31 -14.76 4.93
C ASP A 32 8.29 -13.65 5.21
N ALA A 33 8.24 -13.17 6.46
CA ALA A 33 7.36 -12.08 6.86
C ALA A 33 7.75 -10.76 6.17
N ARG A 34 9.05 -10.52 5.98
CA ARG A 34 9.55 -9.36 5.23
C ARG A 34 9.13 -9.41 3.77
N GLN A 35 9.24 -10.57 3.12
CA GLN A 35 8.81 -10.74 1.73
C GLN A 35 7.29 -10.57 1.59
N ALA A 36 6.50 -11.13 2.51
CA ALA A 36 5.06 -10.97 2.53
C ALA A 36 4.65 -9.49 2.70
N LEU A 37 5.29 -8.78 3.62
CA LEU A 37 5.07 -7.35 3.84
C LEU A 37 5.39 -6.54 2.57
N GLN A 38 6.52 -6.82 1.92
CA GLN A 38 6.92 -6.16 0.68
C GLN A 38 5.88 -6.35 -0.44
N ASN A 39 5.33 -7.56 -0.60
CA ASN A 39 4.29 -7.86 -1.59
C ASN A 39 3.03 -7.03 -1.33
N VAL A 40 2.55 -7.02 -0.09
CA VAL A 40 1.35 -6.25 0.30
C VAL A 40 1.53 -4.76 0.06
N LEU A 41 2.71 -4.22 0.36
CA LEU A 41 3.01 -2.81 0.13
C LEU A 41 3.03 -2.44 -1.35
N VAL A 42 3.51 -3.33 -2.23
CA VAL A 42 3.50 -3.16 -3.69
C VAL A 42 2.07 -3.24 -4.24
N GLU A 43 1.31 -4.28 -3.88
CA GLU A 43 -0.07 -4.48 -4.31
C GLU A 43 -0.97 -3.29 -3.93
N ARG A 44 -0.71 -2.70 -2.75
CA ARG A 44 -1.42 -1.52 -2.26
C ARG A 44 -0.85 -0.21 -2.75
N ARG A 45 0.25 -0.23 -3.51
CA ARG A 45 0.97 0.97 -4.01
C ARG A 45 1.35 1.93 -2.89
N LEU A 46 1.71 1.38 -1.73
CA LEU A 46 2.19 2.14 -0.56
C LEU A 46 3.67 2.50 -0.67
N LEU A 47 4.41 1.85 -1.57
CA LEU A 47 5.79 2.17 -1.90
C LEU A 47 5.88 2.81 -3.27
N ASN A 48 6.71 3.84 -3.39
CA ASN A 48 7.13 4.43 -4.66
C ASN A 48 8.21 3.56 -5.32
N VAL A 49 7.91 2.28 -5.52
CA VAL A 49 8.72 1.42 -6.40
C VAL A 49 8.32 1.83 -7.81
N GLY A 50 9.20 2.56 -8.49
CA GLY A 50 8.94 3.13 -9.81
C GLY A 50 8.16 2.18 -10.74
N ASN A 51 7.24 2.75 -11.49
CA ASN A 51 6.25 2.00 -12.24
C ASN A 51 6.87 1.34 -13.50
N PRO A 52 6.75 0.01 -13.72
CA PRO A 52 7.01 -0.58 -15.04
C PRO A 52 5.83 -0.43 -16.03
N SER A 53 4.67 0.07 -15.59
CA SER A 53 3.50 0.35 -16.44
C SER A 53 3.01 1.78 -16.22
N GLY A 54 3.89 2.73 -16.53
CA GLY A 54 3.68 4.17 -16.46
C GLY A 54 2.47 4.68 -17.25
N SER A 55 1.26 4.63 -16.69
CA SER A 55 0.34 5.76 -16.87
C SER A 55 0.76 6.86 -15.92
N ASP A 56 1.85 7.49 -16.34
CA ASP A 56 2.22 8.87 -16.07
C ASP A 56 0.96 9.75 -15.96
N ARG A 57 0.96 10.63 -14.96
CA ARG A 57 0.04 11.78 -14.83
C ARG A 57 -1.45 11.44 -14.70
N ARG A 58 -1.90 11.04 -13.51
CA ARG A 58 -3.24 11.47 -13.08
C ARG A 58 -3.21 12.96 -12.74
N LYS A 59 -3.48 13.74 -13.80
CA LYS A 59 -4.21 15.01 -13.79
C LYS A 59 -3.54 16.16 -13.02
N SER A 60 -2.57 16.79 -13.66
CA SER A 60 -2.57 18.25 -13.73
C SER A 60 -3.89 18.65 -14.38
N GLY A 61 -4.80 19.15 -13.56
CA GLY A 61 -6.13 19.57 -13.97
C GLY A 61 -6.79 20.25 -12.81
N ASP A 62 -6.38 21.50 -12.55
CA ASP A 62 -7.32 22.62 -12.67
C ASP A 62 -6.54 23.95 -12.68
N GLN A 63 -6.71 24.66 -13.81
CA GLN A 63 -6.70 26.10 -14.07
C GLN A 63 -5.72 27.04 -13.34
#